data_AF-A0A3B9YDW9-F1
#
_entry.id   AF-A0A3B9YDW9-F1
#
_cell.length_a   1.000
_cell.length_b   1.000
_cell.length_c   1.000
_cell.angle_alpha   90.00
_cell.angle_beta   90.00
_cell.angle_gamma   90.00
#
_symmetry.space_group_name_H-M   'P 1'
#
loop_
_entity.id
_entity.type
_entity.pdbx_description
1 polymer ?
#
loop_
_entity_poly.entity_id
_entity_poly.type
_entity_poly.pdbx_seq_one_letter_code
_entity_poly.pdbx_strand_id
1 'polypeptide(L)'
;MAALLRIAVLVLVSAQAWAECPAFDPSHERLWGFTQQAWTAACERSEDPAKALEQAKRAFIRDCEARHPALPKDKLSASCALGKPGEESLFPGGAEPFLKPAAPDSAFTGLDKLIQDGPDAARLDAAFTGAAARAAMPEEGSGAPKAFQTLRSGARTLAPAALVYRAAPPKEPPISRADLDRYVRLEVFAGQAARTLDRWTGGRLSDRLLPEEKRFAQDVLSHLQSSSEGRVILRSLIEESRKSGQPVSIRIVDYPGTQVIKYSGIEDLQGGVYGEAYTAEGVLHLNRAFMRYQDRDAAIEDAAGTAGHELNHIRLYRKVKRLLPEYADVFDNDLSDEIAARVKGALVSVELNRGRATSDTEGARGIAADAEGYFERMKLWSPGYSLSLDLAEMADPLQAYQGRLGALEEALQDAKDSLKEQPRLLRRIRHFETVHKLAGRLDELKGQVEANLKTLPSDIEQYEETLKLVRQQIAYLGSSEGRTMLEKLRKASQDPKYGKIMQEVRADLAKLKERTAARPLPKPKPDSRQIGWAEFHELVKKDLSHAKDLD
;
A
#
# COMPACT_ATOMS: atom_id res chain seq x y z
N MET A 1 -0.17 -48.25 49.75
CA MET A 1 1.05 -47.49 49.37
C MET A 1 1.74 -48.01 48.10
N ALA A 2 1.74 -49.31 47.79
CA ALA A 2 2.42 -49.84 46.59
C ALA A 2 1.71 -49.56 45.23
N ALA A 3 0.42 -49.19 45.23
CA ALA A 3 -0.33 -48.88 43.99
C ALA A 3 -0.15 -47.43 43.50
N LEU A 4 0.18 -46.49 44.40
CA LEU A 4 0.38 -45.07 44.05
C LEU A 4 1.76 -44.79 43.45
N LEU A 5 2.76 -45.65 43.70
CA LEU A 5 4.09 -45.52 43.09
C LEU A 5 4.16 -46.00 41.63
N ARG A 6 3.21 -46.81 41.14
CA ARG A 6 3.20 -47.28 39.74
C ARG A 6 2.60 -46.26 38.77
N ILE A 7 1.74 -45.36 39.24
CA ILE A 7 1.19 -44.27 38.41
C ILE A 7 2.22 -43.14 38.25
N ALA A 8 3.06 -42.90 39.26
CA ALA A 8 4.12 -41.90 39.17
C ALA A 8 5.22 -42.29 38.16
N VAL A 9 5.54 -43.59 38.01
CA VAL A 9 6.57 -44.05 37.06
C VAL A 9 6.06 -44.15 35.61
N LEU A 10 4.75 -44.32 35.39
CA LEU A 10 4.16 -44.29 34.03
C LEU A 10 3.92 -42.88 33.49
N VAL A 11 3.83 -41.87 34.36
CA VAL A 11 3.75 -40.44 33.96
C VAL A 11 5.15 -39.83 33.76
N LEU A 12 6.21 -40.47 34.26
CA LEU A 12 7.59 -39.99 34.11
C LEU A 12 8.38 -40.62 32.95
N VAL A 13 7.78 -41.56 32.19
CA VAL A 13 8.38 -42.12 30.97
C VAL A 13 7.72 -41.57 29.69
N SER A 14 6.60 -40.83 29.79
CA SER A 14 6.00 -40.10 28.67
C SER A 14 6.43 -38.63 28.56
N ALA A 15 7.30 -38.16 29.48
CA ALA A 15 7.95 -36.86 29.40
C ALA A 15 9.31 -36.91 28.66
N GLN A 16 9.49 -37.89 27.78
CA GLN A 16 10.62 -37.94 26.86
C GLN A 16 10.36 -37.01 25.67
N ALA A 17 11.02 -35.85 25.72
CA ALA A 17 11.31 -34.96 24.60
C ALA A 17 10.09 -34.49 23.77
N TRP A 18 9.30 -33.57 24.33
CA TRP A 18 8.76 -32.51 23.48
C TRP A 18 9.94 -31.62 23.11
N ALA A 19 10.68 -32.01 22.08
CA ALA A 19 11.60 -31.10 21.42
C ALA A 19 10.76 -29.88 21.03
N GLU A 20 11.13 -28.70 21.53
CA GLU A 20 10.46 -27.46 21.17
C GLU A 20 10.36 -27.41 19.64
N CYS A 21 9.12 -27.41 19.14
CA CYS A 21 8.87 -27.30 17.71
C CYS A 21 9.60 -26.04 17.22
N PRO A 22 10.53 -26.15 16.25
CA PRO A 22 11.27 -24.99 15.79
C PRO A 22 10.29 -23.92 15.29
N ALA A 23 10.67 -22.65 15.45
CA ALA A 23 9.85 -21.54 15.00
C ALA A 23 9.54 -21.69 13.50
N PHE A 24 8.27 -21.51 13.15
CA PHE A 24 7.83 -21.54 11.75
C PHE A 24 8.41 -20.33 11.01
N ASP A 25 9.08 -20.58 9.88
CA ASP A 25 9.51 -19.53 8.95
C ASP A 25 8.37 -19.25 7.93
N PRO A 26 7.80 -18.03 7.91
CA PRO A 26 6.78 -17.63 6.93
C PRO A 26 7.21 -17.76 5.46
N SER A 27 8.51 -17.82 5.17
CA SER A 27 9.03 -18.10 3.83
C SER A 27 8.58 -19.48 3.31
N HIS A 28 8.33 -20.46 4.19
CA HIS A 28 7.89 -21.80 3.79
C HIS A 28 6.50 -21.81 3.15
N GLU A 29 5.58 -20.99 3.67
CA GLU A 29 4.24 -20.83 3.09
C GLU A 29 4.31 -20.06 1.77
N ARG A 30 5.15 -19.02 1.72
CA ARG A 30 5.37 -18.21 0.53
C ARG A 30 5.94 -19.04 -0.62
N LEU A 31 7.03 -19.76 -0.38
CA LEU A 31 7.79 -20.47 -1.42
C LEU A 31 7.23 -21.86 -1.74
N TRP A 32 6.65 -22.56 -0.76
CA TRP A 32 6.31 -23.98 -0.88
C TRP A 32 4.84 -24.30 -0.56
N GLY A 33 4.04 -23.30 -0.16
CA GLY A 33 2.65 -23.51 0.27
C GLY A 33 2.53 -24.31 1.57
N PHE A 34 3.62 -24.46 2.33
CA PHE A 34 3.64 -25.19 3.59
C PHE A 34 3.24 -24.24 4.73
N THR A 35 1.97 -24.29 5.14
CA THR A 35 1.38 -23.34 6.09
C THR A 35 1.88 -23.54 7.52
N GLN A 36 1.74 -22.51 8.36
CA GLN A 36 2.00 -22.62 9.79
C GLN A 36 1.18 -23.74 10.44
N GLN A 37 -0.07 -23.96 10.00
CA GLN A 37 -0.92 -25.03 10.50
C GLN A 37 -0.37 -26.42 10.16
N ALA A 38 0.18 -26.61 8.95
CA ALA A 38 0.83 -27.86 8.56
C ALA A 38 2.14 -28.11 9.31
N TRP A 39 2.89 -27.04 9.60
CA TRP A 39 4.10 -27.08 10.44
C TRP A 39 3.78 -27.50 11.88
N THR A 40 2.79 -26.86 12.51
CA THR A 40 2.33 -27.21 13.85
C THR A 40 1.78 -28.63 13.91
N ALA A 41 1.00 -29.06 12.92
CA ALA A 41 0.47 -30.42 12.85
C ALA A 41 1.55 -31.51 12.64
N ALA A 42 2.69 -31.18 12.01
CA ALA A 42 3.84 -32.09 11.94
C ALA A 42 4.48 -32.25 13.33
N CYS A 43 4.71 -31.14 14.04
CA CYS A 43 5.24 -31.14 15.40
C CYS A 43 4.33 -31.88 16.40
N GLU A 44 3.01 -31.68 16.31
CA GLU A 44 2.02 -32.36 17.17
C GLU A 44 1.97 -33.88 16.94
N ARG A 45 2.35 -34.35 15.75
CA ARG A 45 2.47 -35.79 15.42
C ARG A 45 3.84 -36.37 15.73
N SER A 46 4.72 -35.60 16.38
CA SER A 46 6.14 -35.94 16.60
C SER A 46 6.89 -36.27 15.31
N GLU A 47 6.42 -35.72 14.17
CA GLU A 47 7.13 -35.78 12.90
C GLU A 47 8.14 -34.63 12.86
N ASP A 48 9.33 -34.87 12.30
CA ASP A 48 10.30 -33.80 12.05
C ASP A 48 9.70 -32.80 11.03
N PRO A 49 9.40 -31.55 11.42
CA PRO A 49 8.77 -30.58 10.53
C PRO A 49 9.68 -30.24 9.34
N ALA A 50 11.01 -30.38 9.45
CA ALA A 50 11.91 -30.24 8.31
C ALA A 50 11.69 -31.35 7.27
N LYS A 51 11.38 -32.58 7.72
CA LYS A 51 11.04 -33.69 6.84
C LYS A 51 9.67 -33.50 6.16
N ALA A 52 8.69 -32.96 6.89
CA ALA A 52 7.38 -32.61 6.32
C ALA A 52 7.50 -31.49 5.28
N LEU A 53 8.32 -30.48 5.55
CA LEU A 53 8.66 -29.43 4.59
C LEU A 53 9.36 -29.99 3.35
N GLU A 54 10.34 -30.88 3.50
CA GLU A 54 11.01 -31.51 2.36
C GLU A 54 10.05 -32.36 1.50
N GLN A 55 9.07 -33.02 2.13
CA GLN A 55 8.01 -33.70 1.38
C GLN A 55 7.13 -32.72 0.62
N ALA A 56 6.76 -31.59 1.23
CA ALA A 56 6.00 -30.53 0.58
C ALA A 56 6.77 -29.93 -0.61
N LYS A 57 8.07 -29.65 -0.45
CA LYS A 57 8.96 -29.21 -1.53
C LYS A 57 9.00 -30.21 -2.69
N ARG A 58 9.15 -31.51 -2.40
CA ARG A 58 9.15 -32.56 -3.44
C ARG A 58 7.81 -32.70 -4.14
N ALA A 59 6.69 -32.57 -3.40
CA ALA A 59 5.36 -32.57 -3.99
C ALA A 59 5.17 -31.37 -4.92
N PHE A 60 5.54 -30.18 -4.46
CA PHE A 60 5.51 -28.95 -5.25
C PHE A 60 6.36 -29.05 -6.52
N ILE A 61 7.59 -29.57 -6.43
CA ILE A 61 8.46 -29.77 -7.59
C ILE A 61 7.86 -30.78 -8.57
N ARG A 62 7.29 -31.90 -8.11
CA ARG A 62 6.64 -32.88 -9.02
C ARG A 62 5.43 -32.28 -9.72
N ASP A 63 4.60 -31.54 -9.01
CA ASP A 63 3.44 -30.84 -9.60
C ASP A 63 3.86 -29.75 -10.57
N CYS A 64 5.02 -29.13 -10.34
CA CYS A 64 5.64 -28.20 -11.27
C CYS A 64 6.16 -28.92 -12.54
N GLU A 65 6.89 -30.02 -12.39
CA GLU A 65 7.41 -30.83 -13.51
C GLU A 65 6.27 -31.33 -14.41
N ALA A 66 5.15 -31.75 -13.80
CA ALA A 66 3.96 -32.18 -14.52
C ALA A 66 3.30 -31.04 -15.34
N ARG A 67 3.34 -29.80 -14.83
CA ARG A 67 2.78 -28.61 -15.52
C ARG A 67 3.71 -28.06 -16.59
N HIS A 68 5.02 -28.27 -16.46
CA HIS A 68 6.04 -27.70 -17.36
C HIS A 68 7.06 -28.75 -17.84
N PRO A 69 6.62 -29.78 -18.59
CA PRO A 69 7.49 -30.89 -18.99
C PRO A 69 8.64 -30.50 -19.94
N ALA A 70 8.59 -29.30 -20.53
CA ALA A 70 9.60 -28.77 -21.46
C ALA A 70 10.70 -27.92 -20.78
N LEU A 71 10.60 -27.63 -19.48
CA LEU A 71 11.62 -26.85 -18.78
C LEU A 71 12.83 -27.72 -18.37
N PRO A 72 14.07 -27.23 -18.51
CA PRO A 72 15.24 -27.85 -17.91
C PRO A 72 15.08 -28.00 -16.39
N LYS A 73 15.43 -29.16 -15.83
CA LYS A 73 15.23 -29.49 -14.40
C LYS A 73 15.88 -28.49 -13.45
N ASP A 74 17.00 -27.90 -13.84
CA ASP A 74 17.75 -26.90 -13.11
C ASP A 74 17.08 -25.51 -13.08
N LYS A 75 16.14 -25.24 -14.00
CA LYS A 75 15.36 -23.98 -14.06
C LYS A 75 13.95 -24.10 -13.52
N LEU A 76 13.57 -25.30 -13.09
CA LEU A 76 12.19 -25.69 -12.84
C LEU A 76 11.69 -25.22 -11.46
N SER A 77 12.57 -25.23 -10.44
CA SER A 77 12.28 -24.67 -9.11
C SER A 77 12.09 -23.15 -9.14
N ALA A 78 12.95 -22.43 -9.86
CA ALA A 78 12.87 -20.99 -10.03
C ALA A 78 11.62 -20.57 -10.84
N SER A 79 11.28 -21.33 -11.88
CA SER A 79 10.12 -21.01 -12.74
C SER A 79 8.76 -21.28 -12.08
N CYS A 80 8.68 -22.19 -11.11
CA CYS A 80 7.43 -22.45 -10.39
C CYS A 80 7.23 -21.63 -9.13
N ALA A 81 8.29 -21.02 -8.57
CA ALA A 81 8.14 -19.95 -7.61
C ALA A 81 7.34 -18.78 -8.21
N LEU A 82 7.46 -18.53 -9.52
CA LEU A 82 6.72 -17.52 -10.29
C LEU A 82 5.22 -17.82 -10.50
N GLY A 83 4.70 -18.94 -9.97
CA GLY A 83 3.31 -19.38 -10.18
C GLY A 83 2.27 -18.84 -9.18
N LYS A 84 2.63 -17.90 -8.30
CA LYS A 84 1.66 -17.21 -7.42
C LYS A 84 1.32 -15.83 -7.99
N PRO A 85 0.05 -15.39 -7.92
CA PRO A 85 -0.33 -14.03 -8.31
C PRO A 85 0.43 -13.04 -7.43
N GLY A 86 1.26 -12.19 -8.05
CA GLY A 86 2.00 -11.12 -7.35
C GLY A 86 3.52 -11.12 -7.50
N GLU A 87 4.14 -12.07 -8.22
CA GLU A 87 5.60 -12.08 -8.43
C GLU A 87 6.03 -12.09 -9.91
N GLU A 88 5.09 -11.84 -10.83
CA GLU A 88 5.33 -11.83 -12.29
C GLU A 88 6.19 -10.62 -12.76
N SER A 89 6.41 -9.61 -11.91
CA SER A 89 7.10 -8.37 -12.27
C SER A 89 8.61 -8.36 -12.01
N LEU A 90 9.20 -9.43 -11.46
CA LEU A 90 10.61 -9.38 -11.02
C LEU A 90 11.67 -9.78 -12.06
N PHE A 91 11.30 -10.12 -13.31
CA PHE A 91 12.28 -10.32 -14.41
C PHE A 91 11.70 -9.99 -15.80
N PRO A 92 12.37 -9.19 -16.66
CA PRO A 92 11.89 -8.89 -18.00
C PRO A 92 12.29 -9.98 -18.99
N GLY A 93 11.31 -10.69 -19.57
CA GLY A 93 11.56 -11.62 -20.68
C GLY A 93 10.51 -12.69 -20.98
N GLY A 94 9.33 -12.28 -21.44
CA GLY A 94 8.49 -12.99 -22.41
C GLY A 94 7.88 -14.37 -22.07
N ALA A 95 6.54 -14.44 -22.01
CA ALA A 95 5.76 -15.49 -22.67
C ALA A 95 4.29 -15.05 -22.85
N GLU A 96 3.78 -15.17 -24.08
CA GLU A 96 2.37 -15.04 -24.46
C GLU A 96 1.45 -16.10 -23.80
N PRO A 97 0.12 -15.89 -23.76
CA PRO A 97 -0.78 -16.68 -22.92
C PRO A 97 -1.17 -18.02 -23.58
N PHE A 98 -0.92 -19.13 -22.89
CA PHE A 98 -1.61 -20.40 -23.17
C PHE A 98 -2.65 -20.68 -22.08
N LEU A 99 -3.92 -20.44 -22.41
CA LEU A 99 -5.06 -20.96 -21.67
C LEU A 99 -5.39 -22.40 -22.13
N LYS A 100 -5.58 -23.32 -21.18
CA LYS A 100 -6.67 -24.32 -21.19
C LYS A 100 -7.06 -24.70 -19.76
N PRO A 101 -8.36 -24.87 -19.46
CA PRO A 101 -8.83 -25.16 -18.10
C PRO A 101 -8.77 -26.66 -17.78
N ALA A 102 -8.34 -27.02 -16.57
CA ALA A 102 -8.54 -28.35 -16.00
C ALA A 102 -9.63 -28.31 -14.92
N ALA A 103 -10.43 -29.38 -14.86
CA ALA A 103 -11.64 -29.55 -14.05
C ALA A 103 -11.36 -29.64 -12.53
N PRO A 104 -12.35 -29.36 -11.65
CA PRO A 104 -12.18 -29.45 -10.21
C PRO A 104 -12.41 -30.88 -9.70
N ASP A 105 -11.46 -31.43 -8.94
CA ASP A 105 -11.65 -32.66 -8.18
C ASP A 105 -12.02 -32.37 -6.70
N SER A 106 -12.90 -33.26 -6.25
CA SER A 106 -13.64 -33.42 -5.00
C SER A 106 -12.88 -33.31 -3.67
N ALA A 107 -13.42 -32.50 -2.74
CA ALA A 107 -13.34 -32.76 -1.29
C ALA A 107 -14.34 -31.90 -0.48
N PHE A 108 -15.66 -32.16 -0.56
CA PHE A 108 -16.64 -31.60 0.40
C PHE A 108 -17.88 -32.51 0.56
N THR A 109 -17.71 -33.74 1.07
CA THR A 109 -18.80 -34.70 1.39
C THR A 109 -19.49 -34.43 2.74
N GLY A 110 -19.54 -33.18 3.18
CA GLY A 110 -20.26 -32.76 4.41
C GLY A 110 -21.61 -32.10 4.14
N LEU A 111 -21.87 -31.64 2.91
CA LEU A 111 -23.10 -30.93 2.53
C LEU A 111 -24.19 -31.83 1.93
N ASP A 112 -23.83 -33.04 1.47
CA ASP A 112 -24.77 -33.95 0.79
C ASP A 112 -25.91 -34.44 1.71
N LYS A 113 -25.69 -34.48 3.03
CA LYS A 113 -26.75 -34.84 4.00
C LYS A 113 -27.77 -33.73 4.25
N LEU A 114 -27.49 -32.49 3.88
CA LEU A 114 -28.44 -31.37 3.92
C LEU A 114 -29.18 -31.19 2.57
N ILE A 115 -28.67 -31.81 1.51
CA ILE A 115 -29.21 -31.75 0.14
C ILE A 115 -30.22 -32.89 -0.11
N GLN A 116 -30.12 -34.03 0.59
CA GLN A 116 -30.99 -35.19 0.34
C GLN A 116 -32.43 -35.05 0.87
N ASP A 117 -32.71 -34.19 1.85
CA ASP A 117 -34.05 -34.09 2.45
C ASP A 117 -34.96 -33.01 1.82
N GLY A 118 -34.47 -32.27 0.81
CA GLY A 118 -35.25 -31.26 0.08
C GLY A 118 -35.46 -29.95 0.87
N PRO A 119 -35.37 -28.77 0.22
CA PRO A 119 -35.49 -27.49 0.92
C PRO A 119 -36.96 -27.19 1.25
N ASP A 120 -37.37 -27.42 2.49
CA ASP A 120 -38.52 -26.73 3.05
C ASP A 120 -38.12 -25.26 3.29
N ALA A 121 -38.54 -24.39 2.36
CA ALA A 121 -38.31 -22.95 2.44
C ALA A 121 -38.84 -22.35 3.76
N ALA A 122 -39.84 -22.97 4.41
CA ALA A 122 -40.35 -22.52 5.70
C ALA A 122 -39.37 -22.78 6.85
N ARG A 123 -38.49 -23.79 6.76
CA ARG A 123 -37.45 -24.05 7.77
C ARG A 123 -36.24 -23.12 7.63
N LEU A 124 -35.88 -22.76 6.39
CA LEU A 124 -34.85 -21.74 6.12
C LEU A 124 -35.34 -20.34 6.54
N ASP A 125 -36.61 -20.03 6.28
CA ASP A 125 -37.20 -18.75 6.72
C ASP A 125 -37.35 -18.71 8.25
N ALA A 126 -37.74 -19.80 8.92
CA ALA A 126 -37.82 -19.90 10.38
C ALA A 126 -36.45 -19.81 11.08
N ALA A 127 -35.37 -20.31 10.46
CA ALA A 127 -34.01 -20.21 10.99
C ALA A 127 -33.46 -18.77 10.97
N PHE A 128 -33.89 -17.94 10.01
CA PHE A 128 -33.46 -16.54 9.90
C PHE A 128 -34.44 -15.52 10.51
N THR A 129 -35.75 -15.80 10.58
CA THR A 129 -36.74 -14.92 11.24
C THR A 129 -36.83 -15.13 12.75
N GLY A 130 -36.47 -16.30 13.28
CA GLY A 130 -36.45 -16.59 14.72
C GLY A 130 -35.45 -15.76 15.55
N ALA A 131 -34.44 -15.15 14.91
CA ALA A 131 -33.49 -14.25 15.56
C ALA A 131 -33.92 -12.77 15.50
N ALA A 132 -34.72 -12.37 14.52
CA ALA A 132 -35.21 -11.00 14.37
C ALA A 132 -36.47 -10.71 15.20
N ALA A 133 -37.26 -11.73 15.54
CA ALA A 133 -38.50 -11.58 16.31
C ALA A 133 -38.32 -11.53 17.85
N ARG A 134 -37.08 -11.50 18.37
CA ARG A 134 -36.82 -11.24 19.81
C ARG A 134 -36.40 -9.80 20.14
N ALA A 135 -36.41 -8.91 19.15
CA ALA A 135 -35.97 -7.53 19.32
C ALA A 135 -37.04 -6.47 18.98
N ALA A 136 -38.31 -6.84 18.78
CA ALA A 136 -39.33 -5.88 18.41
C ALA A 136 -40.64 -6.02 19.21
N MET A 137 -40.95 -4.91 19.89
CA MET A 137 -42.22 -4.44 20.48
C MET A 137 -42.44 -4.64 21.99
N PRO A 138 -43.19 -3.75 22.65
CA PRO A 138 -43.10 -2.28 22.63
C PRO A 138 -43.27 -1.66 24.05
N GLU A 139 -42.96 -0.38 24.25
CA GLU A 139 -43.78 0.48 25.13
C GLU A 139 -43.91 1.90 24.55
N GLU A 140 -45.13 2.39 24.68
CA GLU A 140 -45.69 3.66 24.22
C GLU A 140 -45.21 4.83 25.08
N GLY A 141 -45.31 6.08 24.56
CA GLY A 141 -45.25 7.24 25.45
C GLY A 141 -44.94 8.60 24.83
N SER A 142 -45.93 9.20 24.16
CA SER A 142 -46.25 10.65 24.15
C SER A 142 -45.23 11.71 23.70
N GLY A 143 -45.67 12.55 22.74
CA GLY A 143 -45.45 14.00 22.83
C GLY A 143 -44.71 14.69 21.67
N ALA A 144 -45.43 15.02 20.59
CA ALA A 144 -45.08 16.15 19.71
C ALA A 144 -45.58 17.46 20.37
N PRO A 145 -45.00 18.66 20.10
CA PRO A 145 -45.37 19.37 18.88
C PRO A 145 -44.33 20.35 18.25
N LYS A 146 -44.48 20.52 16.92
CA LYS A 146 -44.36 21.76 16.09
C LYS A 146 -43.18 22.73 16.29
N ALA A 147 -42.39 22.93 15.22
CA ALA A 147 -42.09 24.27 14.66
C ALA A 147 -41.34 24.20 13.32
N PHE A 148 -42.10 24.00 12.24
CA PHE A 148 -41.70 24.40 10.88
C PHE A 148 -42.32 25.79 10.65
N GLN A 149 -41.52 26.86 10.64
CA GLN A 149 -41.79 28.20 10.07
C GLN A 149 -41.02 29.30 10.82
N THR A 150 -39.78 29.59 10.40
CA THR A 150 -39.06 30.90 10.46
C THR A 150 -37.60 30.57 10.12
N LEU A 151 -37.03 30.93 8.97
CA LEU A 151 -36.54 32.28 8.69
C LEU A 151 -36.33 32.42 7.17
N ARG A 152 -37.36 32.95 6.49
CA ARG A 152 -37.26 33.61 5.18
C ARG A 152 -37.38 35.12 5.44
N SER A 153 -36.32 35.74 5.97
CA SER A 153 -36.20 37.20 6.06
C SER A 153 -34.81 37.57 6.58
N GLY A 154 -33.94 38.00 5.67
CA GLY A 154 -32.60 38.45 6.03
C GLY A 154 -31.68 38.75 4.86
N ALA A 155 -32.24 39.23 3.74
CA ALA A 155 -31.45 39.86 2.71
C ALA A 155 -31.51 41.38 2.92
N ARG A 156 -30.33 42.03 2.79
CA ARG A 156 -30.05 43.48 2.72
C ARG A 156 -29.53 44.11 4.01
N THR A 157 -28.21 44.10 4.14
CA THR A 157 -27.38 45.31 4.19
C THR A 157 -25.92 44.88 4.21
N LEU A 158 -25.17 45.21 3.16
CA LEU A 158 -23.78 45.72 3.14
C LEU A 158 -23.27 45.68 1.69
N ALA A 159 -23.11 46.87 1.12
CA ALA A 159 -22.46 47.09 -0.17
C ALA A 159 -20.92 47.22 0.04
N PRO A 160 -20.12 47.51 -1.00
CA PRO A 160 -19.20 46.58 -1.63
C PRO A 160 -17.75 46.85 -1.22
N ALA A 161 -17.09 45.87 -0.61
CA ALA A 161 -15.63 45.82 -0.64
C ALA A 161 -15.23 45.20 -1.98
N ALA A 162 -14.75 46.04 -2.89
CA ALA A 162 -14.12 45.62 -4.13
C ALA A 162 -12.83 44.83 -3.81
N LEU A 163 -12.98 43.54 -3.51
CA LEU A 163 -11.92 42.57 -3.72
C LEU A 163 -11.93 42.26 -5.21
N VAL A 164 -10.86 42.67 -5.88
CA VAL A 164 -10.44 42.13 -7.17
C VAL A 164 -10.23 40.64 -6.97
N TYR A 165 -11.32 39.86 -7.07
CA TYR A 165 -11.26 38.45 -7.39
C TYR A 165 -10.68 38.40 -8.80
N ARG A 166 -9.36 38.22 -8.89
CA ARG A 166 -8.77 37.60 -10.08
C ARG A 166 -9.62 36.36 -10.34
N ALA A 167 -10.33 36.36 -11.46
CA ALA A 167 -11.15 35.25 -11.88
C ALA A 167 -10.28 33.99 -11.76
N ALA A 168 -10.67 33.09 -10.85
CA ALA A 168 -10.09 31.77 -10.82
C ALA A 168 -10.24 31.18 -12.24
N PRO A 169 -9.20 30.51 -12.78
CA PRO A 169 -9.35 29.80 -14.06
C PRO A 169 -10.60 28.92 -13.98
N PRO A 170 -11.34 28.75 -15.10
CA PRO A 170 -12.66 28.15 -15.08
C PRO A 170 -12.58 26.82 -14.33
N LYS A 171 -13.33 26.72 -13.21
CA LYS A 171 -13.49 25.45 -12.49
C LYS A 171 -14.03 24.47 -13.52
N GLU A 172 -13.17 23.58 -13.98
CA GLU A 172 -13.57 22.45 -14.79
C GLU A 172 -14.83 21.83 -14.18
N PRO A 173 -15.96 21.70 -14.91
CA PRO A 173 -17.22 21.23 -14.31
C PRO A 173 -17.08 19.81 -13.75
N PRO A 174 -17.85 19.38 -12.75
CA PRO A 174 -17.83 17.96 -12.35
C PRO A 174 -18.05 17.04 -13.57
N ILE A 175 -17.27 15.97 -13.68
CA ILE A 175 -17.49 14.89 -14.65
C ILE A 175 -18.84 14.23 -14.38
N SER A 176 -19.57 13.89 -15.44
CA SER A 176 -20.88 13.26 -15.29
C SER A 176 -20.75 11.90 -14.63
N ARG A 177 -21.73 11.54 -13.78
CA ARG A 177 -21.75 10.21 -13.16
C ARG A 177 -21.78 9.10 -14.20
N ALA A 178 -22.49 9.31 -15.31
CA ALA A 178 -22.55 8.37 -16.42
C ALA A 178 -21.19 8.13 -17.10
N ASP A 179 -20.37 9.18 -17.27
CA ASP A 179 -19.01 9.01 -17.81
C ASP A 179 -18.11 8.26 -16.82
N LEU A 180 -18.20 8.60 -15.52
CA LEU A 180 -17.45 7.89 -14.49
C LEU A 180 -17.85 6.40 -14.44
N ASP A 181 -19.13 6.08 -14.37
CA ASP A 181 -19.58 4.68 -14.31
C ASP A 181 -19.21 3.89 -15.58
N ARG A 182 -19.11 4.57 -16.74
CA ARG A 182 -18.73 3.93 -18.01
C ARG A 182 -17.24 3.65 -18.13
N TYR A 183 -16.38 4.55 -17.66
CA TYR A 183 -14.94 4.52 -17.92
C TYR A 183 -14.06 4.34 -16.69
N VAL A 184 -14.63 4.45 -15.48
CA VAL A 184 -13.98 4.21 -14.19
C VAL A 184 -14.83 3.22 -13.39
N ARG A 185 -14.48 1.94 -13.47
CA ARG A 185 -15.20 0.84 -12.82
C ARG A 185 -14.73 0.69 -11.39
N LEU A 186 -15.68 0.56 -10.46
CA LEU A 186 -15.37 0.20 -9.08
C LEU A 186 -15.58 -1.31 -8.96
N GLU A 187 -14.48 -2.03 -8.82
CA GLU A 187 -14.47 -3.48 -8.71
C GLU A 187 -14.24 -3.89 -7.25
N VAL A 188 -15.17 -4.65 -6.71
CA VAL A 188 -15.02 -5.20 -5.37
C VAL A 188 -14.44 -6.60 -5.48
N PHE A 189 -13.21 -6.78 -4.97
CA PHE A 189 -12.57 -8.08 -4.99
C PHE A 189 -13.05 -8.91 -3.80
N ALA A 190 -14.19 -9.58 -3.98
CA ALA A 190 -14.63 -10.59 -3.03
C ALA A 190 -13.66 -11.79 -3.13
N GLY A 191 -13.24 -12.35 -1.98
CA GLY A 191 -12.34 -13.51 -1.95
C GLY A 191 -12.84 -14.69 -2.78
N GLN A 192 -12.00 -15.71 -3.00
CA GLN A 192 -12.30 -16.84 -3.89
C GLN A 192 -13.64 -17.54 -3.58
N ALA A 193 -14.03 -17.62 -2.30
CA ALA A 193 -15.32 -18.15 -1.85
C ALA A 193 -16.53 -17.30 -2.29
N ALA A 194 -16.41 -15.97 -2.23
CA ALA A 194 -17.47 -15.05 -2.64
C ALA A 194 -17.60 -14.97 -4.17
N ARG A 195 -16.52 -15.15 -4.94
CA ARG A 195 -16.58 -15.31 -6.41
C ARG A 195 -17.37 -16.55 -6.83
N THR A 196 -17.19 -17.66 -6.11
CA THR A 196 -17.95 -18.89 -6.36
C THR A 196 -19.43 -18.66 -6.06
N LEU A 197 -19.77 -18.05 -4.92
CA LEU A 197 -21.16 -17.71 -4.60
C LEU A 197 -21.79 -16.70 -5.58
N ASP A 198 -21.04 -15.69 -6.01
CA ASP A 198 -21.54 -14.64 -6.90
C ASP A 198 -21.82 -15.16 -8.31
N ARG A 199 -20.98 -16.09 -8.79
CA ARG A 199 -21.20 -16.81 -10.05
C ARG A 199 -22.43 -17.72 -9.98
N TRP A 200 -22.71 -18.32 -8.82
CA TRP A 200 -23.90 -19.16 -8.59
C TRP A 200 -25.20 -18.37 -8.42
N THR A 201 -25.11 -17.08 -8.05
CA THR A 201 -26.27 -16.22 -7.79
C THR A 201 -26.48 -15.13 -8.83
N GLY A 202 -25.73 -15.17 -9.93
CA GLY A 202 -25.86 -14.23 -11.05
C GLY A 202 -25.55 -12.79 -10.67
N GLY A 203 -24.54 -12.55 -9.82
CA GLY A 203 -24.12 -11.20 -9.43
C GLY A 203 -24.93 -10.57 -8.28
N ARG A 204 -25.95 -11.25 -7.75
CA ARG A 204 -26.84 -10.67 -6.72
C ARG A 204 -26.22 -10.64 -5.32
N LEU A 205 -25.16 -11.41 -5.07
CA LEU A 205 -24.46 -11.43 -3.77
C LEU A 205 -23.32 -10.41 -3.70
N SER A 206 -22.59 -10.14 -4.79
CA SER A 206 -21.54 -9.10 -4.77
C SER A 206 -22.08 -7.69 -4.55
N ASP A 207 -23.29 -7.40 -5.01
CA ASP A 207 -24.00 -6.14 -4.69
C ASP A 207 -24.46 -6.04 -3.22
N ARG A 208 -24.50 -7.17 -2.49
CA ARG A 208 -24.96 -7.23 -1.09
C ARG A 208 -23.85 -7.50 -0.06
N LEU A 209 -22.72 -8.11 -0.46
CA LEU A 209 -21.74 -8.66 0.49
C LEU A 209 -20.54 -7.78 0.83
N LEU A 210 -20.23 -6.72 0.07
CA LEU A 210 -19.13 -5.80 0.40
C LEU A 210 -19.49 -4.33 0.06
N PRO A 211 -20.57 -3.79 0.64
CA PRO A 211 -21.02 -2.42 0.39
C PRO A 211 -20.03 -1.37 0.92
N GLU A 212 -19.21 -1.69 1.92
CA GLU A 212 -18.33 -0.72 2.56
C GLU A 212 -17.11 -0.36 1.73
N GLU A 213 -16.43 -1.32 1.09
CA GLU A 213 -15.30 -1.05 0.20
C GLU A 213 -15.75 -0.30 -1.05
N LYS A 214 -16.87 -0.72 -1.64
CA LYS A 214 -17.46 -0.03 -2.80
C LYS A 214 -17.82 1.41 -2.44
N ARG A 215 -18.45 1.61 -1.28
CA ARG A 215 -18.80 2.95 -0.77
C ARG A 215 -17.57 3.77 -0.46
N PHE A 216 -16.54 3.19 0.16
CA PHE A 216 -15.27 3.87 0.41
C PHE A 216 -14.60 4.30 -0.91
N ALA A 217 -14.51 3.42 -1.91
CA ALA A 217 -13.98 3.77 -3.22
C ALA A 217 -14.83 4.85 -3.93
N GLN A 218 -16.16 4.82 -3.76
CA GLN A 218 -17.05 5.88 -4.26
C GLN A 218 -16.81 7.21 -3.55
N ASP A 219 -16.65 7.19 -2.23
CA ASP A 219 -16.37 8.38 -1.41
C ASP A 219 -15.02 8.98 -1.81
N VAL A 220 -13.98 8.15 -1.98
CA VAL A 220 -12.65 8.53 -2.47
C VAL A 220 -12.73 9.16 -3.85
N LEU A 221 -13.40 8.51 -4.81
CA LEU A 221 -13.54 9.04 -6.17
C LEU A 221 -14.34 10.35 -6.20
N SER A 222 -15.40 10.44 -5.40
CA SER A 222 -16.19 11.66 -5.25
C SER A 222 -15.36 12.79 -4.62
N HIS A 223 -14.53 12.47 -3.63
CA HIS A 223 -13.67 13.45 -2.98
C HIS A 223 -12.56 13.91 -3.92
N LEU A 224 -11.91 13.01 -4.65
CA LEU A 224 -10.98 13.31 -5.73
C LEU A 224 -11.60 14.28 -6.76
N GLN A 225 -12.84 14.04 -7.19
CA GLN A 225 -13.56 14.91 -8.12
C GLN A 225 -13.83 16.32 -7.56
N SER A 226 -13.80 16.51 -6.24
CA SER A 226 -13.93 17.85 -5.63
C SER A 226 -12.67 18.72 -5.83
N SER A 227 -11.50 18.10 -6.07
CA SER A 227 -10.27 18.77 -6.51
C SER A 227 -10.30 19.08 -8.01
N SER A 228 -9.86 20.28 -8.41
CA SER A 228 -9.64 20.67 -9.79
C SER A 228 -8.58 19.81 -10.48
N GLU A 229 -7.54 19.40 -9.76
CA GLU A 229 -6.52 18.48 -10.27
C GLU A 229 -7.05 17.07 -10.42
N GLY A 230 -7.86 16.62 -9.46
CA GLY A 230 -8.56 15.36 -9.57
C GLY A 230 -9.47 15.31 -10.81
N ARG A 231 -10.16 16.41 -11.13
CA ARG A 231 -10.95 16.51 -12.37
C ARG A 231 -10.10 16.46 -13.64
N VAL A 232 -8.95 17.12 -13.66
CA VAL A 232 -8.00 17.05 -14.80
C VAL A 232 -7.54 15.60 -15.03
N ILE A 233 -7.15 14.90 -13.97
CA ILE A 233 -6.71 13.49 -14.04
C ILE A 233 -7.84 12.61 -14.57
N LEU A 234 -9.02 12.68 -13.94
CA LEU A 234 -10.16 11.85 -14.29
C LEU A 234 -10.66 12.10 -15.72
N ARG A 235 -10.70 13.35 -16.18
CA ARG A 235 -11.07 13.64 -17.58
C ARG A 235 -10.10 13.04 -18.57
N SER A 236 -8.81 13.27 -18.35
CA SER A 236 -7.80 12.75 -19.25
C SER A 236 -7.82 11.22 -19.28
N LEU A 237 -8.05 10.56 -18.13
CA LEU A 237 -8.27 9.13 -18.08
C LEU A 237 -9.51 8.68 -18.84
N ILE A 238 -10.62 9.39 -18.74
CA ILE A 238 -11.85 9.09 -19.49
C ILE A 238 -11.61 9.25 -20.99
N GLU A 239 -10.90 10.30 -21.40
CA GLU A 239 -10.55 10.53 -22.80
C GLU A 239 -9.63 9.44 -23.34
N GLU A 240 -8.59 9.05 -22.60
CA GLU A 240 -7.70 7.97 -23.01
C GLU A 240 -8.43 6.61 -22.98
N SER A 241 -9.30 6.35 -21.99
CA SER A 241 -10.16 5.16 -21.94
C SER A 241 -11.13 5.10 -23.12
N ARG A 242 -11.66 6.25 -23.57
CA ARG A 242 -12.54 6.33 -24.73
C ARG A 242 -11.79 6.02 -26.02
N LYS A 243 -10.55 6.48 -26.16
CA LYS A 243 -9.70 6.22 -27.32
C LYS A 243 -9.24 4.77 -27.39
N SER A 244 -8.87 4.17 -26.25
CA SER A 244 -8.38 2.78 -26.19
C SER A 244 -9.50 1.74 -26.11
N GLY A 245 -10.72 2.15 -25.74
CA GLY A 245 -11.82 1.23 -25.43
C GLY A 245 -11.64 0.48 -24.10
N GLN A 246 -10.59 0.80 -23.32
CA GLN A 246 -10.28 0.14 -22.06
C GLN A 246 -10.62 1.05 -20.88
N PRO A 247 -11.60 0.68 -20.03
CA PRO A 247 -11.88 1.42 -18.80
C PRO A 247 -10.73 1.29 -17.81
N VAL A 248 -10.77 2.11 -16.77
CA VAL A 248 -9.93 1.97 -15.57
C VAL A 248 -10.74 1.26 -14.49
N SER A 249 -10.12 0.36 -13.73
CA SER A 249 -10.78 -0.30 -12.59
C SER A 249 -10.12 0.11 -11.28
N ILE A 250 -10.89 0.43 -10.24
CA ILE A 250 -10.41 0.71 -8.88
C ILE A 250 -10.83 -0.44 -7.98
N ARG A 251 -9.88 -1.00 -7.23
CA ARG A 251 -10.06 -2.12 -6.30
C ARG A 251 -9.53 -1.77 -4.92
N ILE A 252 -10.24 -2.20 -3.88
CA ILE A 252 -9.75 -2.13 -2.50
C ILE A 252 -9.16 -3.49 -2.12
N VAL A 253 -7.87 -3.54 -1.80
CA VAL A 253 -7.13 -4.79 -1.54
C VAL A 253 -6.33 -4.71 -0.24
N ASP A 254 -6.04 -5.85 0.39
CA ASP A 254 -5.14 -5.90 1.54
C ASP A 254 -3.69 -6.02 1.06
N TYR A 255 -2.80 -5.18 1.60
CA TYR A 255 -1.35 -5.36 1.47
C TYR A 255 -0.79 -5.91 2.80
N PRO A 256 -0.18 -7.12 2.80
CA PRO A 256 0.44 -7.69 3.99
C PRO A 256 1.45 -6.73 4.62
N GLY A 257 1.56 -6.76 5.95
CA GLY A 257 2.48 -5.87 6.69
C GLY A 257 1.96 -4.45 6.95
N THR A 258 0.87 -4.02 6.29
CA THR A 258 0.34 -2.67 6.50
C THR A 258 -0.38 -2.51 7.84
N GLN A 259 0.01 -1.49 8.61
CA GLN A 259 -0.65 -1.05 9.84
C GLN A 259 -0.98 0.44 9.81
N VAL A 260 -1.98 0.87 10.60
CA VAL A 260 -2.25 2.29 10.86
C VAL A 260 -1.50 2.70 12.10
N ILE A 261 -0.69 3.76 12.00
CA ILE A 261 0.00 4.39 13.12
C ILE A 261 -0.49 5.81 13.32
N LYS A 262 -0.20 6.39 14.49
CA LYS A 262 -0.48 7.80 14.77
C LYS A 262 0.79 8.50 15.24
N TYR A 263 1.21 9.54 14.52
CA TYR A 263 2.40 10.32 14.85
C TYR A 263 2.12 11.83 14.73
N SER A 264 2.49 12.62 15.76
CA SER A 264 2.24 14.07 15.79
C SER A 264 0.78 14.48 15.50
N GLY A 265 -0.17 13.65 15.92
CA GLY A 265 -1.60 13.83 15.68
C GLY A 265 -2.12 13.39 14.31
N ILE A 266 -1.25 12.85 13.43
CA ILE A 266 -1.58 12.37 12.09
C ILE A 266 -1.73 10.86 12.10
N GLU A 267 -2.78 10.33 11.48
CA GLU A 267 -2.88 8.90 11.15
C GLU A 267 -2.19 8.63 9.81
N ASP A 268 -1.43 7.53 9.75
CA ASP A 268 -0.64 7.17 8.57
C ASP A 268 -0.58 5.65 8.38
N LEU A 269 -0.35 5.20 7.14
CA LEU A 269 -0.09 3.79 6.84
C LEU A 269 1.41 3.50 6.97
N GLN A 270 1.79 2.47 7.69
CA GLN A 270 3.19 2.05 7.82
C GLN A 270 3.36 0.58 7.41
N GLY A 271 4.53 0.25 6.85
CA GLY A 271 4.94 -1.13 6.58
C GLY A 271 4.28 -1.76 5.36
N GLY A 272 3.69 -0.96 4.46
CA GLY A 272 3.07 -1.48 3.25
C GLY A 272 2.79 -0.41 2.19
N VAL A 273 2.17 -0.84 1.09
CA VAL A 273 1.86 -0.03 -0.10
C VAL A 273 0.54 0.70 0.10
N TYR A 274 0.50 2.02 -0.17
CA TYR A 274 -0.70 2.83 0.06
C TYR A 274 -1.70 2.65 -1.09
N GLY A 275 -1.18 2.63 -2.31
CA GLY A 275 -1.87 2.28 -3.54
C GLY A 275 -0.85 1.81 -4.58
N GLU A 276 -1.35 1.19 -5.64
CA GLU A 276 -0.51 0.67 -6.73
C GLU A 276 -1.28 0.70 -8.05
N ALA A 277 -0.65 1.27 -9.08
CA ALA A 277 -1.15 1.27 -10.45
C ALA A 277 -0.56 0.12 -11.27
N TYR A 278 -1.44 -0.73 -11.78
CA TYR A 278 -1.16 -1.70 -12.83
C TYR A 278 -1.49 -1.02 -14.16
N THR A 279 -0.50 -0.27 -14.67
CA THR A 279 -0.68 0.74 -15.73
C THR A 279 -1.14 0.15 -17.05
N ALA A 280 -0.63 -1.02 -17.43
CA ALA A 280 -0.98 -1.73 -18.66
C ALA A 280 -2.43 -2.25 -18.65
N GLU A 281 -2.87 -2.77 -17.51
CA GLU A 281 -4.22 -3.27 -17.25
C GLU A 281 -5.22 -2.13 -17.02
N GLY A 282 -4.73 -0.96 -16.61
CA GLY A 282 -5.55 0.15 -16.15
C GLY A 282 -6.25 -0.17 -14.84
N VAL A 283 -5.57 -0.83 -13.91
CA VAL A 283 -6.13 -1.17 -12.60
C VAL A 283 -5.41 -0.37 -11.52
N LEU A 284 -6.19 0.28 -10.65
CA LEU A 284 -5.75 0.90 -9.43
C LEU A 284 -6.10 -0.01 -8.26
N HIS A 285 -5.11 -0.42 -7.48
CA HIS A 285 -5.30 -0.98 -6.15
C HIS A 285 -5.13 0.12 -5.09
N LEU A 286 -6.13 0.28 -4.23
CA LEU A 286 -6.02 1.10 -3.02
C LEU A 286 -6.00 0.18 -1.80
N ASN A 287 -5.17 0.51 -0.82
CA ASN A 287 -5.03 -0.32 0.36
C ASN A 287 -6.29 -0.24 1.26
N ARG A 288 -6.85 -1.40 1.62
CA ARG A 288 -7.97 -1.52 2.57
C ARG A 288 -7.62 -0.94 3.95
N ALA A 289 -6.34 -0.88 4.30
CA ALA A 289 -5.89 -0.35 5.58
C ALA A 289 -6.31 1.11 5.84
N PHE A 290 -6.55 1.93 4.80
CA PHE A 290 -7.15 3.27 4.98
C PHE A 290 -8.48 3.21 5.74
N MET A 291 -9.29 2.17 5.52
CA MET A 291 -10.57 2.00 6.20
C MET A 291 -10.43 1.70 7.71
N ARG A 292 -9.20 1.49 8.21
CA ARG A 292 -8.91 1.25 9.62
C ARG A 292 -8.51 2.53 10.38
N TYR A 293 -8.42 3.67 9.70
CA TYR A 293 -8.22 4.97 10.33
C TYR A 293 -9.41 5.27 11.25
N GLN A 294 -9.13 5.87 12.41
CA GLN A 294 -10.17 6.32 13.34
C GLN A 294 -10.95 7.49 12.74
N ASP A 295 -10.27 8.36 12.01
CA ASP A 295 -10.86 9.49 11.32
C ASP A 295 -11.15 9.16 9.85
N ARG A 296 -12.41 8.82 9.57
CA ARG A 296 -12.87 8.44 8.23
C ARG A 296 -12.64 9.56 7.19
N ASP A 297 -12.82 10.82 7.57
CA ASP A 297 -12.63 11.93 6.65
C ASP A 297 -11.14 12.08 6.27
N ALA A 298 -10.24 11.84 7.22
CA ALA A 298 -8.80 11.74 6.97
C ALA A 298 -8.48 10.63 5.98
N ALA A 299 -9.06 9.44 6.21
CA ALA A 299 -8.83 8.27 5.37
C ALA A 299 -9.24 8.53 3.91
N ILE A 300 -10.38 9.20 3.70
CA ILE A 300 -10.87 9.56 2.38
C ILE A 300 -9.99 10.63 1.73
N GLU A 301 -9.51 11.62 2.50
CA GLU A 301 -8.60 12.67 2.02
C GLU A 301 -7.27 12.08 1.55
N ASP A 302 -6.61 11.24 2.37
CA ASP A 302 -5.34 10.59 2.04
C ASP A 302 -5.49 9.57 0.90
N ALA A 303 -6.55 8.75 0.93
CA ALA A 303 -6.81 7.81 -0.15
C ALA A 303 -7.14 8.52 -1.48
N ALA A 304 -7.71 9.73 -1.44
CA ALA A 304 -7.95 10.52 -2.66
C ALA A 304 -6.66 11.13 -3.23
N GLY A 305 -5.73 11.58 -2.39
CA GLY A 305 -4.40 12.00 -2.82
C GLY A 305 -3.60 10.84 -3.42
N THR A 306 -3.61 9.69 -2.73
CA THR A 306 -3.05 8.42 -3.23
C THR A 306 -3.68 8.01 -4.57
N ALA A 307 -5.02 8.00 -4.66
CA ALA A 307 -5.69 7.71 -5.93
C ALA A 307 -5.31 8.71 -7.03
N GLY A 308 -5.15 9.99 -6.70
CA GLY A 308 -4.66 11.01 -7.65
C GLY A 308 -3.26 10.71 -8.18
N HIS A 309 -2.36 10.24 -7.33
CA HIS A 309 -1.03 9.77 -7.70
C HIS A 309 -1.11 8.55 -8.63
N GLU A 310 -1.77 7.47 -8.21
CA GLU A 310 -1.81 6.22 -8.98
C GLU A 310 -2.57 6.33 -10.31
N LEU A 311 -3.68 7.07 -10.33
CA LEU A 311 -4.44 7.33 -11.57
C LEU A 311 -3.62 8.15 -12.57
N ASN A 312 -2.64 8.93 -12.10
CA ASN A 312 -1.75 9.69 -12.97
C ASN A 312 -0.77 8.78 -13.71
N HIS A 313 -0.25 7.73 -13.08
CA HIS A 313 0.56 6.70 -13.75
C HIS A 313 -0.20 6.08 -14.91
N ILE A 314 -1.44 5.62 -14.67
CA ILE A 314 -2.30 5.03 -15.72
C ILE A 314 -2.54 6.04 -16.85
N ARG A 315 -2.76 7.31 -16.51
CA ARG A 315 -2.99 8.39 -17.49
C ARG A 315 -1.77 8.60 -18.39
N LEU A 316 -0.59 8.76 -17.80
CA LEU A 316 0.63 9.03 -18.54
C LEU A 316 1.08 7.83 -19.35
N TYR A 317 1.02 6.61 -18.79
CA TYR A 317 1.31 5.38 -19.51
C TYR A 317 0.46 5.25 -20.79
N ARG A 318 -0.86 5.43 -20.69
CA ARG A 318 -1.76 5.36 -21.85
C ARG A 318 -1.45 6.45 -22.89
N LYS A 319 -1.13 7.66 -22.44
CA LYS A 319 -0.76 8.77 -23.31
C LYS A 319 0.55 8.51 -24.05
N VAL A 320 1.58 8.01 -23.36
CA VAL A 320 2.87 7.63 -23.95
C VAL A 320 2.69 6.48 -24.92
N LYS A 321 2.03 5.40 -24.51
CA LYS A 321 1.75 4.24 -25.38
C LYS A 321 1.03 4.61 -26.67
N ARG A 322 0.15 5.62 -26.63
CA ARG A 322 -0.57 6.10 -27.83
C ARG A 322 0.26 7.04 -28.70
N LEU A 323 1.02 7.96 -28.10
CA LEU A 323 1.73 9.02 -28.83
C LEU A 323 3.14 8.62 -29.27
N LEU A 324 3.79 7.76 -28.48
CA LEU A 324 5.19 7.33 -28.58
C LEU A 324 5.32 5.84 -28.19
N PRO A 325 4.64 4.91 -28.90
CA PRO A 325 4.64 3.49 -28.55
C PRO A 325 6.04 2.86 -28.47
N GLU A 326 7.02 3.40 -29.20
CA GLU A 326 8.42 2.96 -29.19
C GLU A 326 9.15 3.23 -27.86
N TYR A 327 8.61 4.09 -26.99
CA TYR A 327 9.15 4.40 -25.67
C TYR A 327 8.26 3.89 -24.52
N ALA A 328 7.29 3.02 -24.80
CA ALA A 328 6.41 2.49 -23.76
C ALA A 328 7.18 1.68 -22.69
N ASP A 329 8.18 0.91 -23.10
CA ASP A 329 9.06 0.15 -22.19
C ASP A 329 10.10 1.03 -21.49
N VAL A 330 10.53 2.11 -22.14
CA VAL A 330 11.37 3.13 -21.51
C VAL A 330 10.62 3.86 -20.40
N PHE A 331 9.33 4.14 -20.62
CA PHE A 331 8.49 4.85 -19.66
C PHE A 331 8.30 4.08 -18.35
N ASP A 332 8.27 2.74 -18.37
CA ASP A 332 8.23 1.92 -17.16
C ASP A 332 9.49 2.09 -16.28
N ASN A 333 10.58 2.64 -16.83
CA ASN A 333 11.82 2.96 -16.13
C ASN A 333 12.02 4.48 -15.94
N ASP A 334 11.03 5.32 -16.28
CA ASP A 334 11.15 6.78 -16.23
C ASP A 334 10.74 7.34 -14.87
N LEU A 335 11.70 7.91 -14.16
CA LEU A 335 11.43 8.57 -12.88
C LEU A 335 10.52 9.79 -13.05
N SER A 336 10.49 10.40 -14.23
CA SER A 336 9.62 11.53 -14.52
C SER A 336 8.14 11.16 -14.35
N ASP A 337 7.74 9.90 -14.57
CA ASP A 337 6.38 9.43 -14.31
C ASP A 337 6.06 9.45 -12.81
N GLU A 338 6.92 8.86 -11.98
CA GLU A 338 6.82 8.90 -10.52
C GLU A 338 6.79 10.33 -9.97
N ILE A 339 7.69 11.19 -10.46
CA ILE A 339 7.70 12.61 -10.07
C ILE A 339 6.38 13.27 -10.48
N ALA A 340 5.91 13.06 -11.71
CA ALA A 340 4.65 13.62 -12.20
C ALA A 340 3.47 13.18 -11.34
N ALA A 341 3.38 11.88 -11.09
CA ALA A 341 2.31 11.27 -10.31
C ALA A 341 2.34 11.78 -8.87
N ARG A 342 3.51 11.82 -8.23
CA ARG A 342 3.66 12.28 -6.85
C ARG A 342 3.31 13.76 -6.71
N VAL A 343 3.77 14.61 -7.64
CA VAL A 343 3.40 16.03 -7.66
C VAL A 343 1.90 16.21 -7.90
N LYS A 344 1.28 15.39 -8.76
CA LYS A 344 -0.18 15.40 -8.98
C LYS A 344 -0.97 14.96 -7.74
N GLY A 345 -0.56 13.89 -7.06
CA GLY A 345 -1.12 13.48 -5.78
C GLY A 345 -1.03 14.60 -4.74
N ALA A 346 0.17 15.17 -4.56
CA ALA A 346 0.39 16.31 -3.66
C ALA A 346 -0.49 17.53 -3.99
N LEU A 347 -0.63 17.86 -5.28
CA LEU A 347 -1.51 18.92 -5.74
C LEU A 347 -2.99 18.66 -5.42
N VAL A 348 -3.44 17.40 -5.54
CA VAL A 348 -4.78 16.97 -5.11
C VAL A 348 -4.93 17.16 -3.61
N SER A 349 -3.99 16.65 -2.80
CA SER A 349 -4.05 16.73 -1.34
C SER A 349 -4.03 18.17 -0.83
N VAL A 350 -3.24 19.06 -1.45
CA VAL A 350 -3.25 20.52 -1.15
C VAL A 350 -4.62 21.15 -1.38
N GLU A 351 -5.34 20.75 -2.43
CA GLU A 351 -6.67 21.28 -2.71
C GLU A 351 -7.76 20.73 -1.80
N LEU A 352 -7.68 19.42 -1.49
CA LEU A 352 -8.66 18.74 -0.66
C LEU A 352 -8.53 19.11 0.82
N ASN A 353 -7.33 19.53 1.25
CA ASN A 353 -7.00 19.84 2.63
C ASN A 353 -8.06 20.70 3.33
N ARG A 354 -8.65 20.13 4.40
CA ARG A 354 -9.68 20.76 5.24
C ARG A 354 -9.14 21.50 6.48
N GLY A 355 -7.86 21.86 6.48
CA GLY A 355 -7.17 22.53 7.59
C GLY A 355 -6.52 21.57 8.60
N ARG A 356 -6.42 20.29 8.25
CA ARG A 356 -5.77 19.22 9.04
C ARG A 356 -4.44 18.82 8.39
N ALA A 357 -3.46 18.46 9.20
CA ALA A 357 -2.26 17.81 8.69
C ALA A 357 -2.56 16.32 8.45
N THR A 358 -2.07 15.81 7.35
CA THR A 358 -2.08 14.40 6.96
C THR A 358 -0.73 13.99 6.37
N SER A 359 -0.49 12.70 6.18
CA SER A 359 0.75 12.17 5.58
C SER A 359 1.03 12.80 4.20
N ASP A 360 0.00 12.85 3.36
CA ASP A 360 0.09 13.45 2.02
C ASP A 360 0.40 14.95 2.05
N THR A 361 -0.13 15.68 3.03
CA THR A 361 0.13 17.13 3.15
C THR A 361 1.56 17.41 3.61
N GLU A 362 2.17 16.50 4.39
CA GLU A 362 3.58 16.57 4.75
C GLU A 362 4.46 16.20 3.55
N GLY A 363 4.07 15.19 2.77
CA GLY A 363 4.72 14.87 1.49
C GLY A 363 4.70 16.07 0.53
N ALA A 364 3.53 16.71 0.36
CA ALA A 364 3.38 17.92 -0.45
C ALA A 364 4.26 19.08 0.04
N ARG A 365 4.39 19.27 1.37
CA ARG A 365 5.28 20.25 1.96
C ARG A 365 6.74 19.96 1.63
N GLY A 366 7.17 18.70 1.74
CA GLY A 366 8.53 18.27 1.42
C GLY A 366 8.90 18.56 -0.03
N ILE A 367 8.04 18.18 -0.97
CA ILE A 367 8.24 18.42 -2.41
C ILE A 367 8.26 19.92 -2.72
N ALA A 368 7.36 20.71 -2.12
CA ALA A 368 7.32 22.15 -2.36
C ALA A 368 8.56 22.88 -1.84
N ALA A 369 9.13 22.42 -0.71
CA ALA A 369 10.31 23.01 -0.10
C ALA A 369 11.58 22.70 -0.90
N ASP A 370 11.81 21.41 -1.21
CA ASP A 370 13.00 20.93 -1.92
C ASP A 370 12.66 19.64 -2.67
N ALA A 371 12.20 19.79 -3.91
CA ALA A 371 11.79 18.66 -4.75
C ALA A 371 12.99 17.75 -5.11
N GLU A 372 14.13 18.34 -5.44
CA GLU A 372 15.33 17.60 -5.83
C GLU A 372 15.81 16.73 -4.67
N GLY A 373 16.03 17.32 -3.50
CA GLY A 373 16.41 16.54 -2.31
C GLY A 373 15.34 15.54 -1.88
N TYR A 374 14.05 15.83 -2.09
CA TYR A 374 12.97 14.87 -1.83
C TYR A 374 13.09 13.62 -2.70
N PHE A 375 13.19 13.77 -4.02
CA PHE A 375 13.25 12.62 -4.93
C PHE A 375 14.59 11.88 -4.85
N GLU A 376 15.70 12.56 -4.57
CA GLU A 376 16.97 11.89 -4.27
C GLU A 376 16.87 10.98 -3.04
N ARG A 377 16.20 11.42 -1.97
CA ARG A 377 15.93 10.52 -0.82
C ARG A 377 15.06 9.33 -1.19
N MET A 378 14.05 9.53 -2.04
CA MET A 378 13.19 8.44 -2.51
C MET A 378 13.96 7.41 -3.35
N LYS A 379 14.89 7.85 -4.21
CA LYS A 379 15.80 6.99 -4.98
C LYS A 379 16.68 6.11 -4.10
N LEU A 380 16.91 6.48 -2.85
CA LEU A 380 17.67 5.67 -1.90
C LEU A 380 16.76 4.73 -1.10
N TRP A 381 15.55 5.16 -0.77
CA TRP A 381 14.67 4.39 0.11
C TRP A 381 13.82 3.34 -0.61
N SER A 382 13.32 3.60 -1.83
CA SER A 382 12.36 2.73 -2.51
C SER A 382 12.97 2.01 -3.71
N PRO A 383 12.92 0.65 -3.79
CA PRO A 383 13.48 -0.10 -4.91
C PRO A 383 12.99 0.36 -6.29
N GLY A 384 11.70 0.70 -6.40
CA GLY A 384 11.12 1.22 -7.65
C GLY A 384 11.80 2.51 -8.08
N TYR A 385 11.88 3.50 -7.17
CA TYR A 385 12.56 4.77 -7.43
C TYR A 385 14.07 4.58 -7.68
N SER A 386 14.70 3.61 -7.03
CA SER A 386 16.12 3.30 -7.23
C SER A 386 16.42 2.73 -8.62
N LEU A 387 15.44 2.09 -9.26
CA LEU A 387 15.55 1.56 -10.61
C LEU A 387 15.05 2.52 -11.68
N SER A 388 14.32 3.58 -11.32
CA SER A 388 13.90 4.60 -12.27
C SER A 388 15.02 5.58 -12.60
N LEU A 389 14.98 6.14 -13.81
CA LEU A 389 15.94 7.12 -14.32
C LEU A 389 15.20 8.38 -14.76
N ASP A 390 15.68 9.55 -14.36
CA ASP A 390 15.20 10.78 -14.98
C ASP A 390 15.81 10.99 -16.39
N LEU A 391 15.30 11.98 -17.13
CA LEU A 391 15.76 12.25 -18.50
C LEU A 391 17.27 12.52 -18.61
N ALA A 392 17.90 13.10 -17.59
CA ALA A 392 19.35 13.34 -17.60
C ALA A 392 20.11 12.03 -17.33
N GLU A 393 19.65 11.24 -16.38
CA GLU A 393 20.20 9.91 -16.06
C GLU A 393 20.05 8.93 -17.22
N MET A 394 18.97 9.00 -18.01
CA MET A 394 18.77 8.19 -19.21
C MET A 394 19.84 8.41 -20.29
N ALA A 395 20.56 9.54 -20.29
CA ALA A 395 21.67 9.79 -21.21
C ALA A 395 22.91 8.92 -20.88
N ASP A 396 23.16 8.66 -19.59
CA ASP A 396 24.15 7.68 -19.14
C ASP A 396 23.63 6.83 -17.96
N PRO A 397 22.78 5.83 -18.25
CA PRO A 397 22.14 5.00 -17.22
C PRO A 397 23.12 4.26 -16.32
N LEU A 398 24.24 3.79 -16.90
CA LEU A 398 25.25 3.04 -16.16
C LEU A 398 25.93 3.94 -15.13
N GLN A 399 26.28 5.17 -15.51
CA GLN A 399 26.86 6.14 -14.58
C GLN A 399 25.88 6.48 -13.44
N ALA A 400 24.60 6.68 -13.76
CA ALA A 400 23.57 6.99 -12.77
C ALA A 400 23.43 5.87 -11.73
N TYR A 401 23.31 4.61 -12.16
CA TYR A 401 23.22 3.47 -11.23
C TYR A 401 24.50 3.26 -10.42
N GLN A 402 25.68 3.47 -11.01
CA GLN A 402 26.95 3.40 -10.28
C GLN A 402 27.02 4.44 -9.16
N GLY A 403 26.59 5.68 -9.42
CA GLY A 403 26.49 6.70 -8.37
C GLY A 403 25.49 6.30 -7.28
N ARG A 404 24.36 5.71 -7.68
CA ARG A 404 23.30 5.26 -6.77
C ARG A 404 23.74 4.13 -5.83
N LEU A 405 24.61 3.22 -6.30
CA LEU A 405 25.15 2.16 -5.44
C LEU A 405 25.91 2.72 -4.23
N GLY A 406 26.78 3.72 -4.44
CA GLY A 406 27.53 4.32 -3.33
C GLY A 406 26.60 4.94 -2.28
N ALA A 407 25.62 5.71 -2.73
CA ALA A 407 24.65 6.35 -1.84
C ALA A 407 23.74 5.33 -1.10
N LEU A 408 23.39 4.21 -1.75
CA LEU A 408 22.64 3.12 -1.13
C LEU A 408 23.48 2.37 -0.09
N GLU A 409 24.78 2.18 -0.33
CA GLU A 409 25.69 1.55 0.63
C GLU A 409 25.86 2.43 1.88
N GLU A 410 25.98 3.75 1.71
CA GLU A 410 25.98 4.71 2.82
C GLU A 410 24.66 4.68 3.60
N ALA A 411 23.51 4.75 2.91
CA ALA A 411 22.20 4.69 3.55
C ALA A 411 21.96 3.38 4.33
N LEU A 412 22.41 2.25 3.78
CA LEU A 412 22.37 0.95 4.46
C LEU A 412 23.20 0.96 5.75
N GLN A 413 24.39 1.56 5.71
CA GLN A 413 25.25 1.67 6.88
C GLN A 413 24.61 2.58 7.95
N ASP A 414 24.06 3.72 7.54
CA ASP A 414 23.34 4.64 8.42
C ASP A 414 22.12 3.98 9.08
N ALA A 415 21.37 3.16 8.34
CA ALA A 415 20.25 2.38 8.89
C ALA A 415 20.74 1.35 9.93
N LYS A 416 21.84 0.65 9.65
CA LYS A 416 22.47 -0.30 10.58
C LYS A 416 22.95 0.37 11.86
N ASP A 417 23.54 1.55 11.75
CA ASP A 417 24.03 2.30 12.91
C ASP A 417 22.87 2.94 13.70
N SER A 418 21.84 3.42 13.00
CA SER A 418 20.58 3.88 13.61
C SER A 418 19.91 2.76 14.41
N LEU A 419 19.87 1.53 13.89
CA LEU A 419 19.31 0.37 14.59
C LEU A 419 20.08 0.06 15.88
N LYS A 420 21.41 0.15 15.87
CA LYS A 420 22.25 -0.04 17.07
C LYS A 420 22.03 1.04 18.13
N GLU A 421 21.66 2.26 17.72
CA GLU A 421 21.43 3.38 18.64
C GLU A 421 20.03 3.36 19.28
N GLN A 422 19.02 2.77 18.63
CA GLN A 422 17.65 2.75 19.18
C GLN A 422 17.56 2.19 20.62
N PRO A 423 18.24 1.08 21.00
CA PRO A 423 18.24 0.60 22.39
C PRO A 423 18.83 1.59 23.39
N ARG A 424 19.85 2.37 23.00
CA ARG A 424 20.42 3.43 23.85
C ARG A 424 19.45 4.58 24.05
N LEU A 425 18.80 5.04 22.97
CA LEU A 425 17.76 6.05 23.05
C LEU A 425 16.61 5.60 23.96
N LEU A 426 16.18 4.33 23.85
CA LEU A 426 15.14 3.80 24.73
C LEU A 426 15.57 3.76 26.21
N ARG A 427 16.83 3.42 26.50
CA ARG A 427 17.36 3.49 27.88
C ARG A 427 17.37 4.93 28.41
N ARG A 428 17.83 5.89 27.60
CA ARG A 428 17.82 7.32 27.96
C ARG A 428 16.39 7.81 28.22
N ILE A 429 15.43 7.48 27.35
CA ILE A 429 14.02 7.80 27.57
C ILE A 429 13.53 7.24 28.91
N ARG A 430 13.76 5.94 29.18
CA ARG A 430 13.36 5.31 30.44
C ARG A 430 14.01 5.95 31.67
N HIS A 431 15.27 6.39 31.56
CA HIS A 431 15.94 7.13 32.62
C HIS A 431 15.21 8.44 32.93
N PHE A 432 14.86 9.23 31.90
CA PHE A 432 14.11 10.48 32.09
C PHE A 432 12.67 10.27 32.57
N GLU A 433 12.00 9.19 32.15
CA GLU A 433 10.69 8.81 32.70
C GLU A 433 10.77 8.55 34.21
N THR A 434 11.81 7.85 34.66
CA THR A 434 11.92 7.32 36.03
C THR A 434 12.64 8.24 37.01
N VAL A 435 13.77 8.82 36.63
CA VAL A 435 14.64 9.65 37.46
C VAL A 435 14.16 11.10 37.45
N HIS A 436 13.93 11.66 36.25
CA HIS A 436 13.49 13.05 36.07
C HIS A 436 11.97 13.23 36.07
N LYS A 437 11.21 12.14 36.27
CA LYS A 437 9.73 12.14 36.38
C LYS A 437 9.04 12.74 35.15
N LEU A 438 9.58 12.51 33.95
CA LEU A 438 9.01 12.97 32.68
C LEU A 438 8.11 11.93 31.99
N ALA A 439 7.64 10.91 32.72
CA ALA A 439 6.68 9.94 32.20
C ALA A 439 5.44 10.63 31.61
N GLY A 440 4.94 10.13 30.48
CA GLY A 440 3.81 10.74 29.75
C GLY A 440 4.20 11.92 28.85
N ARG A 441 5.30 12.64 29.11
CA ARG A 441 5.81 13.71 28.22
C ARG A 441 6.73 13.20 27.12
N LEU A 442 7.14 11.93 27.22
CA LEU A 442 8.09 11.25 26.34
C LEU A 442 7.42 10.16 25.49
N ASP A 443 6.10 9.98 25.59
CA ASP A 443 5.37 8.87 24.97
C ASP A 443 5.51 8.90 23.44
N GLU A 444 5.49 10.08 22.82
CA GLU A 444 5.71 10.21 21.38
C GLU A 444 7.14 9.85 20.95
N LEU A 445 8.15 10.23 21.73
CA LEU A 445 9.55 9.87 21.45
C LEU A 445 9.79 8.38 21.64
N LYS A 446 9.22 7.81 22.71
CA LYS A 446 9.26 6.37 22.98
C LYS A 446 8.59 5.58 21.86
N GLY A 447 7.40 6.00 21.45
CA GLY A 447 6.66 5.40 20.34
C GLY A 447 7.45 5.43 19.03
N GLN A 448 8.16 6.53 18.74
CA GLN A 448 9.06 6.60 17.58
C GLN A 448 10.23 5.61 17.67
N VAL A 449 10.92 5.53 18.81
CA VAL A 449 12.03 4.57 18.98
C VAL A 449 11.53 3.13 18.87
N GLU A 450 10.38 2.82 19.47
CA GLU A 450 9.76 1.50 19.38
C GLU A 450 9.27 1.18 17.96
N ALA A 451 8.79 2.17 17.20
CA ALA A 451 8.46 2.00 15.79
C ALA A 451 9.71 1.75 14.95
N ASN A 452 10.77 2.55 15.13
CA ASN A 452 12.04 2.39 14.43
C ASN A 452 12.68 1.02 14.70
N LEU A 453 12.61 0.52 15.94
CA LEU A 453 13.08 -0.83 16.28
C LEU A 453 12.34 -1.93 15.51
N LYS A 454 11.09 -1.69 15.10
CA LYS A 454 10.30 -2.63 14.31
C LYS A 454 10.55 -2.46 12.81
N THR A 455 10.74 -1.24 12.32
CA THR A 455 10.83 -0.96 10.87
C THR A 455 12.25 -1.03 10.32
N LEU A 456 13.26 -0.55 11.06
CA LEU A 456 14.64 -0.51 10.57
C LEU A 456 15.19 -1.86 10.10
N PRO A 457 14.87 -3.01 10.72
CA PRO A 457 15.26 -4.31 10.16
C PRO A 457 14.70 -4.55 8.74
N SER A 458 13.43 -4.22 8.51
CA SER A 458 12.80 -4.31 7.19
C SER A 458 13.40 -3.29 6.21
N ASP A 459 13.73 -2.08 6.67
CA ASP A 459 14.40 -1.08 5.83
C ASP A 459 15.80 -1.56 5.41
N ILE A 460 16.56 -2.18 6.32
CA ILE A 460 17.87 -2.80 6.03
C ILE A 460 17.75 -3.89 4.97
N GLU A 461 16.78 -4.80 5.11
CA GLU A 461 16.51 -5.83 4.11
C GLU A 461 16.14 -5.21 2.75
N GLN A 462 15.34 -4.14 2.76
CA GLN A 462 14.96 -3.41 1.55
C GLN A 462 16.15 -2.73 0.87
N TYR A 463 17.05 -2.10 1.62
CA TYR A 463 18.30 -1.54 1.08
C TYR A 463 19.20 -2.63 0.49
N GLU A 464 19.32 -3.79 1.14
CA GLU A 464 20.11 -4.92 0.65
C GLU A 464 19.55 -5.50 -0.66
N GLU A 465 18.22 -5.67 -0.75
CA GLU A 465 17.57 -6.09 -1.99
C GLU A 465 17.70 -5.02 -3.09
N THR A 466 17.56 -3.74 -2.75
CA THR A 466 17.73 -2.63 -3.69
C THR A 466 19.15 -2.61 -4.28
N LEU A 467 20.19 -2.77 -3.44
CA LEU A 467 21.57 -2.87 -3.90
C LEU A 467 21.77 -4.03 -4.87
N LYS A 468 21.16 -5.19 -4.58
CA LYS A 468 21.21 -6.36 -5.45
C LYS A 468 20.52 -6.07 -6.79
N LEU A 469 19.33 -5.47 -6.79
CA LEU A 469 18.58 -5.12 -8.00
C LEU A 469 19.34 -4.10 -8.86
N VAL A 470 19.91 -3.05 -8.26
CA VAL A 470 20.71 -2.06 -8.98
C VAL A 470 21.96 -2.71 -9.60
N ARG A 471 22.64 -3.61 -8.89
CA ARG A 471 23.78 -4.38 -9.46
C ARG A 471 23.35 -5.27 -10.63
N GLN A 472 22.19 -5.92 -10.52
CA GLN A 472 21.62 -6.73 -11.61
C GLN A 472 21.29 -5.85 -12.83
N GLN A 473 20.73 -4.67 -12.61
CA GLN A 473 20.40 -3.73 -13.68
C GLN A 473 21.66 -3.21 -14.39
N ILE A 474 22.73 -2.88 -13.65
CA ILE A 474 24.04 -2.54 -14.23
C ILE A 474 24.57 -3.69 -15.09
N ALA A 475 24.53 -4.93 -14.57
CA ALA A 475 25.00 -6.11 -15.29
C ALA A 475 24.19 -6.35 -16.57
N TYR A 476 22.87 -6.21 -16.51
CA TYR A 476 21.97 -6.32 -17.65
C TYR A 476 22.29 -5.28 -18.71
N LEU A 477 22.33 -3.99 -18.34
CA LEU A 477 22.63 -2.91 -19.29
C LEU A 477 24.05 -2.98 -19.88
N GLY A 478 24.98 -3.66 -19.20
CA GLY A 478 26.32 -3.98 -19.70
C GLY A 478 26.40 -5.21 -20.60
N SER A 479 25.34 -6.04 -20.66
CA SER A 479 25.32 -7.29 -21.44
C SER A 479 24.93 -7.06 -22.90
N SER A 480 25.05 -8.11 -23.74
CA SER A 480 24.55 -8.08 -25.12
C SER A 480 23.04 -7.82 -25.19
N GLU A 481 22.29 -8.40 -24.25
CA GLU A 481 20.83 -8.32 -24.19
C GLU A 481 20.36 -6.91 -23.80
N GLY A 482 21.06 -6.23 -22.87
CA GLY A 482 20.68 -4.89 -22.41
C GLY A 482 21.10 -3.74 -23.32
N ARG A 483 21.95 -3.98 -24.34
CA ARG A 483 22.37 -2.91 -25.29
C ARG A 483 21.20 -2.22 -25.97
N THR A 484 20.19 -2.98 -26.41
CA THR A 484 19.00 -2.41 -27.06
C THR A 484 18.25 -1.48 -26.11
N MET A 485 18.12 -1.85 -24.83
CA MET A 485 17.48 -1.00 -23.83
C MET A 485 18.33 0.25 -23.55
N LEU A 486 19.65 0.11 -23.42
CA LEU A 486 20.57 1.24 -23.25
C LEU A 486 20.47 2.25 -24.41
N GLU A 487 20.40 1.77 -25.65
CA GLU A 487 20.20 2.62 -26.83
C GLU A 487 18.83 3.31 -26.83
N LYS A 488 17.77 2.60 -26.43
CA LYS A 488 16.43 3.19 -26.30
C LYS A 488 16.38 4.29 -25.25
N LEU A 489 16.96 4.07 -24.06
CA LEU A 489 17.06 5.08 -22.99
C LEU A 489 17.79 6.34 -23.49
N ARG A 490 18.95 6.17 -24.15
CA ARG A 490 19.72 7.27 -24.73
C ARG A 490 18.98 8.00 -25.85
N LYS A 491 18.19 7.28 -26.65
CA LYS A 491 17.38 7.89 -27.69
C LYS A 491 16.22 8.69 -27.09
N ALA A 492 15.55 8.15 -26.07
CA ALA A 492 14.45 8.82 -25.38
C ALA A 492 14.91 10.12 -24.69
N SER A 493 16.09 10.11 -24.06
CA SER A 493 16.66 11.33 -23.43
C SER A 493 16.95 12.45 -24.42
N GLN A 494 17.14 12.11 -25.70
CA GLN A 494 17.41 13.07 -26.77
C GLN A 494 16.16 13.43 -27.59
N ASP A 495 15.05 12.71 -27.43
CA ASP A 495 13.84 12.91 -28.23
C ASP A 495 13.01 14.10 -27.71
N PRO A 496 12.86 15.18 -28.50
CA PRO A 496 12.10 16.36 -28.06
C PRO A 496 10.62 16.07 -27.78
N LYS A 497 10.02 15.08 -28.45
CA LYS A 497 8.62 14.70 -28.22
C LYS A 497 8.46 13.99 -26.88
N TYR A 498 9.41 13.11 -26.54
CA TYR A 498 9.44 12.43 -25.24
C TYR A 498 9.68 13.45 -24.12
N GLY A 499 10.71 14.29 -24.26
CA GLY A 499 11.00 15.37 -23.32
C GLY A 499 9.83 16.36 -23.12
N LYS A 500 9.01 16.61 -24.14
CA LYS A 500 7.81 17.47 -24.03
C LYS A 500 6.73 16.85 -23.15
N ILE A 501 6.53 15.54 -23.16
CA ILE A 501 5.59 14.87 -22.25
C ILE A 501 6.07 15.06 -20.80
N MET A 502 7.39 15.00 -20.58
CA MET A 502 7.99 15.17 -19.25
C MET A 502 8.10 16.63 -18.79
N GLN A 503 7.95 17.61 -19.68
CA GLN A 503 7.85 19.02 -19.27
C GLN A 503 6.56 19.33 -18.49
N GLU A 504 5.50 18.51 -18.62
CA GLU A 504 4.27 18.66 -17.82
C GLU A 504 4.58 18.63 -16.30
N VAL A 505 5.58 17.85 -15.91
CA VAL A 505 6.06 17.72 -14.52
C VAL A 505 6.56 19.04 -13.95
N ARG A 506 7.34 19.80 -14.72
CA ARG A 506 7.91 21.08 -14.26
C ARG A 506 6.81 22.12 -14.02
N ALA A 507 5.78 22.12 -14.87
CA ALA A 507 4.64 23.01 -14.72
C ALA A 507 3.82 22.67 -13.46
N ASP A 508 3.58 21.37 -13.22
CA ASP A 508 2.88 20.92 -12.02
C ASP A 508 3.67 21.20 -10.74
N LEU A 509 5.00 21.08 -10.76
CA LEU A 509 5.84 21.41 -9.61
C LEU A 509 5.80 22.91 -9.29
N ALA A 510 5.87 23.76 -10.31
CA ALA A 510 5.72 25.21 -10.12
C ALA A 510 4.34 25.56 -9.53
N LYS A 511 3.29 24.89 -10.02
CA LYS A 511 1.92 25.03 -9.50
C LYS A 511 1.80 24.57 -8.05
N LEU A 512 2.47 23.49 -7.67
CA LEU A 512 2.48 23.00 -6.29
C LEU A 512 3.11 24.06 -5.37
N LYS A 513 4.29 24.56 -5.73
CA LYS A 513 4.99 25.63 -4.98
C LYS A 513 4.12 26.87 -4.82
N GLU A 514 3.50 27.35 -5.89
CA GLU A 514 2.59 28.50 -5.86
C GLU A 514 1.43 28.28 -4.89
N ARG A 515 0.78 27.12 -4.94
CA ARG A 515 -0.38 26.82 -4.11
C ARG A 515 -0.03 26.67 -2.64
N THR A 516 1.07 26.00 -2.33
CA THR A 516 1.55 25.87 -0.95
C THR A 516 2.00 27.20 -0.36
N ALA A 517 2.47 28.14 -1.20
CA ALA A 517 2.80 29.50 -0.77
C ALA A 517 1.54 30.35 -0.53
N ALA A 518 0.54 30.24 -1.42
CA ALA A 518 -0.72 30.98 -1.31
C ALA A 518 -1.60 30.50 -0.15
N ARG A 519 -1.58 29.20 0.14
CA ARG A 519 -2.31 28.58 1.26
C ARG A 519 -1.35 27.64 2.00
N PRO A 520 -0.67 28.12 3.06
CA PRO A 520 0.24 27.31 3.84
C PRO A 520 -0.45 26.05 4.37
N LEU A 521 0.22 24.90 4.21
CA LEU A 521 -0.30 23.63 4.67
C LEU A 521 -0.28 23.55 6.21
N PRO A 522 -1.36 23.05 6.83
CA PRO A 522 -1.44 22.88 8.28
C PRO A 522 -0.29 22.00 8.76
N LYS A 523 0.36 22.40 9.84
CA LYS A 523 1.46 21.63 10.43
C LYS A 523 0.91 20.54 11.35
N PRO A 524 1.59 19.38 11.47
CA PRO A 524 1.33 18.43 12.53
C PRO A 524 1.35 19.17 13.87
N LYS A 525 0.41 18.83 14.75
CA LYS A 525 0.30 19.42 16.09
C LYS A 525 0.50 18.29 17.11
N PRO A 526 1.74 18.08 17.61
CA PRO A 526 1.96 17.16 18.71
C PRO A 526 1.17 17.62 19.94
N ASP A 527 0.83 16.70 20.85
CA ASP A 527 0.19 17.08 22.12
C ASP A 527 1.11 18.06 22.86
N SER A 528 0.58 19.23 23.26
CA SER A 528 1.31 20.31 23.93
C SER A 528 2.10 19.90 25.19
N ARG A 529 1.82 18.72 25.75
CA ARG A 529 2.53 18.16 26.92
C ARG A 529 3.77 17.35 26.53
N GLN A 530 3.87 16.92 25.27
CA GLN A 530 4.97 16.13 24.73
C GLN A 530 6.18 17.02 24.43
N ILE A 531 7.38 16.47 24.59
CA ILE A 531 8.62 17.13 24.19
C ILE A 531 9.16 16.54 22.89
N GLY A 532 9.79 17.38 22.07
CA GLY A 532 10.41 16.94 20.82
C GLY A 532 11.87 16.47 21.01
N TRP A 533 12.45 15.89 19.96
CA TRP A 533 13.83 15.40 19.96
C TRP A 533 14.87 16.47 20.34
N ALA A 534 14.72 17.69 19.84
CA ALA A 534 15.66 18.78 20.16
C ALA A 534 15.69 19.11 21.66
N GLU A 535 14.51 19.23 22.30
CA GLU A 535 14.42 19.45 23.75
C GLU A 535 14.95 18.23 24.52
N PHE A 536 14.61 17.02 24.09
CA PHE A 536 15.09 15.79 24.71
C PHE A 536 16.63 15.66 24.65
N HIS A 537 17.26 15.97 23.52
CA HIS A 537 18.71 15.91 23.40
C HIS A 537 19.42 16.95 24.29
N GLU A 538 18.86 18.15 24.44
CA GLU A 538 19.40 19.14 25.38
C GLU A 538 19.27 18.68 26.84
N LEU A 539 18.16 18.02 27.20
CA LEU A 539 17.98 17.41 28.52
C LEU A 539 19.01 16.30 28.76
N VAL A 540 19.20 15.40 27.80
CA VAL A 540 20.20 14.32 27.87
C VAL A 540 21.61 14.88 28.02
N LYS A 541 21.98 15.89 27.21
CA LYS A 541 23.28 16.54 27.27
C LYS A 541 23.53 17.19 28.64
N LYS A 542 22.50 17.85 29.19
CA LYS A 542 22.57 18.44 30.52
C LYS A 542 22.72 17.36 31.60
N ASP A 543 22.04 16.23 31.50
CA ASP A 543 22.17 15.19 32.52
C ASP A 543 23.54 14.49 32.45
N LEU A 544 24.03 14.20 31.24
CA LEU A 544 25.38 13.64 31.01
C LEU A 544 26.51 14.53 31.53
N SER A 545 26.34 15.86 31.55
CA SER A 545 27.34 16.75 32.14
C SER A 545 27.37 16.68 33.68
N HIS A 546 26.36 16.08 34.30
CA HIS A 546 26.24 15.92 35.76
C HIS A 546 26.34 14.46 36.23
N ALA A 547 26.13 13.46 35.35
CA ALA A 547 26.18 12.03 35.64
C ALA A 547 26.93 11.25 34.54
N LYS A 548 27.92 10.41 34.91
CA LYS A 548 28.83 9.72 33.96
C LYS A 548 28.32 8.38 33.38
N ASP A 549 27.15 7.88 33.78
CA ASP A 549 26.80 6.45 33.61
C ASP A 549 25.66 6.15 32.59
N LEU A 550 25.51 6.95 31.53
CA LEU A 550 24.34 6.86 30.61
C LEU A 550 24.63 6.33 29.19
N ASP A 551 25.84 5.84 28.90
CA ASP A 551 26.21 5.26 27.59
C ASP A 551 26.06 3.72 27.49
#